data_AF-A0A6I2WJ27-F1
#
_entry.id   AF-A0A6I2WJ27-F1
#
_cell.length_a   1.000
_cell.length_b   1.000
_cell.length_c   1.000
_cell.angle_alpha   90.00
_cell.angle_beta   90.00
_cell.angle_gamma   90.00
#
_symmetry.space_group_name_H-M   'P 1'
#
loop_
_entity.id
_entity.type
_entity.pdbx_description
1 polymer ?
#
loop_
_entity_poly.entity_id
_entity_poly.type
_entity_poly.pdbx_seq_one_letter_code
_entity_poly.pdbx_strand_id
1 'polypeptide(L)' 'MPVTVEIAKVVDDEVVAALNTLIPQLSSSNPPPTREQLQKIVSSDATLLLLARLDGRIIGSLT' A
#
# COMPACT_ATOMS: atom_id res chain seq x y z
N MET A 1 7.78 -18.10 -6.62
CA MET A 1 7.20 -17.39 -7.77
C MET A 1 7.86 -16.02 -7.91
N PRO A 2 7.81 -15.34 -9.07
CA PRO A 2 8.32 -13.97 -9.20
C PRO A 2 7.45 -13.00 -8.39
N VAL A 3 8.08 -11.89 -7.95
CA VAL A 3 7.35 -10.74 -7.41
C VAL A 3 6.79 -9.94 -8.59
N THR A 4 5.52 -9.56 -8.51
CA THR A 4 4.90 -8.63 -9.46
C THR A 4 4.68 -7.27 -8.81
N VAL A 5 4.65 -6.21 -9.60
CA VAL A 5 4.36 -4.85 -9.12
C VAL A 5 3.21 -4.27 -9.93
N GLU A 6 2.24 -3.70 -9.24
CA GLU A 6 1.08 -3.06 -9.85
C GLU A 6 0.75 -1.71 -9.20
N ILE A 7 0.06 -0.85 -9.94
CA ILE A 7 -0.47 0.40 -9.40
C ILE A 7 -1.80 0.08 -8.69
N ALA A 8 -1.91 0.46 -7.43
CA ALA A 8 -3.17 0.39 -6.69
C ALA A 8 -4.19 1.35 -7.33
N LYS A 9 -5.30 0.80 -7.84
CA LYS A 9 -6.40 1.59 -8.42
C LYS A 9 -7.56 1.82 -7.46
N VAL A 10 -7.66 0.96 -6.44
CA VAL A 10 -8.73 0.97 -5.44
C VAL A 10 -8.11 0.69 -4.08
N VAL A 11 -8.67 1.31 -3.05
CA VAL A 11 -8.30 1.04 -1.66
C VAL A 11 -9.34 0.11 -1.05
N ASP A 12 -9.09 -1.19 -1.11
CA ASP A 12 -9.89 -2.23 -0.49
C ASP A 12 -9.36 -2.61 0.90
N ASP A 13 -9.98 -3.60 1.54
CA ASP A 13 -9.58 -4.08 2.86
C ASP A 13 -8.18 -4.72 2.86
N GLU A 14 -7.78 -5.33 1.75
CA GLU A 14 -6.45 -5.94 1.62
C GLU A 14 -5.36 -4.88 1.62
N VAL A 15 -5.53 -3.80 0.84
CA VAL A 15 -4.60 -2.67 0.81
C VAL A 15 -4.47 -2.05 2.19
N VAL A 16 -5.58 -1.78 2.88
CA VAL A 16 -5.54 -1.21 4.24
C VAL A 16 -4.83 -2.14 5.22
N ALA A 17 -5.14 -3.44 5.20
CA ALA A 17 -4.50 -4.42 6.08
C ALA A 17 -3.00 -4.57 5.81
N ALA A 18 -2.59 -4.54 4.53
CA ALA A 18 -1.20 -4.60 4.14
C ALA A 18 -0.43 -3.38 4.64
N LEU A 19 -0.94 -2.16 4.43
CA LEU A 19 -0.29 -0.94 4.87
C LEU A 19 -0.23 -0.82 6.41
N ASN A 20 -1.26 -1.29 7.12
CA ASN A 20 -1.24 -1.43 8.58
C ASN A 20 -0.12 -2.36 9.08
N THR A 21 0.30 -3.33 8.27
CA THR A 21 1.38 -4.27 8.60
C THR A 21 2.75 -3.75 8.17
N LEU A 22 2.83 -3.10 7.01
CA LEU A 22 4.09 -2.69 6.39
C LEU A 22 4.67 -1.42 7.02
N ILE A 23 3.83 -0.40 7.28
CA ILE A 23 4.31 0.90 7.76
C ILE A 23 5.03 0.83 9.12
N PRO A 24 4.54 0.08 10.13
CA PRO A 24 5.22 -0.01 11.42
C PRO A 24 6.63 -0.63 11.35
N GLN A 25 6.95 -1.36 10.27
CA GLN A 25 8.28 -1.94 10.06
C GLN A 25 9.34 -0.90 9.67
N LEU A 26 8.91 0.25 9.13
CA LEU A 26 9.79 1.35 8.72
C LEU A 26 10.12 2.28 9.89
N SER A 27 9.11 2.58 10.72
CA SER A 27 9.27 3.44 11.90
C SER A 27 8.15 3.15 12.90
N SER A 28 8.51 3.02 14.18
CA SER A 28 7.55 2.87 15.27
C SER A 28 6.77 4.16 15.60
N SER A 29 7.24 5.32 15.12
CA SER A 29 6.58 6.62 15.37
C SER A 29 5.66 7.08 14.23
N ASN A 30 5.67 6.37 13.10
CA ASN A 30 4.82 6.71 11.96
C ASN A 30 3.60 5.78 11.93
N PRO A 31 2.40 6.24 12.33
CA PRO A 31 1.22 5.40 12.26
C PRO A 31 0.89 5.07 10.81
N PRO A 32 0.29 3.90 10.53
CA PRO A 32 -0.22 3.59 9.20
C PRO A 32 -1.24 4.64 8.72
N PRO A 33 -1.29 4.91 7.40
CA PRO A 33 -2.28 5.82 6.84
C PRO A 33 -3.69 5.25 6.98
N THR A 34 -4.67 6.12 7.21
CA THR A 34 -6.09 5.73 7.21
C THR A 34 -6.56 5.39 5.80
N ARG A 35 -7.72 4.71 5.69
CA ARG A 35 -8.35 4.43 4.40
C ARG A 35 -8.55 5.70 3.58
N GLU A 36 -9.03 6.76 4.21
CA GLU A 36 -9.33 8.03 3.54
C GLU A 36 -8.04 8.69 3.03
N GLN A 37 -6.94 8.57 3.77
CA GLN A 37 -5.63 9.06 3.34
C GLN A 37 -5.10 8.25 2.15
N LEU A 38 -5.22 6.91 2.20
CA LEU A 38 -4.86 6.05 1.08
C LEU A 38 -5.71 6.35 -0.17
N GLN A 39 -7.01 6.62 0.00
CA GLN A 39 -7.88 6.99 -1.12
C GLN A 39 -7.44 8.30 -1.77
N LYS A 40 -6.99 9.29 -0.98
CA LYS A 40 -6.42 10.53 -1.52
C LYS A 40 -5.15 10.27 -2.32
N ILE A 41 -4.27 9.36 -1.87
CA ILE A 41 -3.05 8.99 -2.60
C ILE A 41 -3.39 8.32 -3.93
N VAL A 42 -4.31 7.34 -3.92
CA VAL A 42 -4.69 6.60 -5.12
C VAL A 42 -5.46 7.46 -6.14
N SER A 43 -6.23 8.45 -5.67
CA SER A 43 -7.01 9.34 -6.54
C SER A 43 -6.23 10.58 -7.02
N SER A 44 -4.98 10.74 -6.59
CA SER A 44 -4.14 11.90 -6.91
C SER A 44 -3.39 11.65 -8.22
N ASP A 45 -3.46 12.59 -9.15
CA ASP A 45 -2.66 12.54 -10.40
C ASP A 45 -1.15 12.77 -10.17
N ALA A 46 -0.76 13.20 -8.97
CA ALA A 46 0.63 13.53 -8.64
C ALA A 46 1.43 12.37 -8.02
N THR A 47 0.77 11.27 -7.64
CA THR A 47 1.39 10.16 -6.89
C THR A 47 0.88 8.82 -7.38
N LEU A 48 1.70 7.78 -7.29
CA LEU A 48 1.28 6.41 -7.57
C LEU A 48 1.59 5.51 -6.38
N LEU A 49 0.57 4.87 -5.81
CA LEU A 49 0.79 3.80 -4.84
C LEU A 49 1.07 2.50 -5.61
N LEU A 50 2.33 2.08 -5.62
CA LEU A 50 2.77 0.79 -6.15
C LEU A 50 2.68 -0.28 -5.07
N LEU A 51 2.18 -1.46 -5.44
CA LEU A 51 2.08 -2.62 -4.57
C LEU A 51 2.91 -3.77 -5.15
N ALA A 52 3.82 -4.31 -4.34
CA ALA A 52 4.56 -5.52 -4.66
C ALA A 52 3.78 -6.74 -4.17
N ARG A 53 3.54 -7.71 -5.05
CA ARG A 53 2.86 -8.96 -4.73
C ARG A 53 3.76 -10.18 -4.88
N LEU A 54 3.66 -11.09 -3.92
CA LEU A 54 4.25 -12.43 -3.97
C LEU A 54 3.17 -13.44 -3.59
N ASP A 55 2.96 -14.43 -4.44
CA ASP A 55 1.93 -15.47 -4.25
C ASP A 55 0.54 -14.87 -3.93
N GLY A 56 0.19 -13.79 -4.65
CA GLY A 56 -1.09 -13.09 -4.52
C GLY A 56 -1.21 -12.15 -3.32
N ARG A 57 -0.21 -12.08 -2.44
CA ARG A 57 -0.24 -11.23 -1.24
C ARG A 57 0.59 -9.97 -1.40
N ILE A 58 0.11 -8.85 -0.89
CA ILE A 58 0.89 -7.61 -0.82
C ILE A 58 2.03 -7.80 0.20
N ILE A 59 3.27 -7.62 -0.25
CA ILE A 59 4.48 -7.74 0.57
C ILE A 59 5.30 -6.44 0.66
N GLY A 60 4.90 -5.40 -0.08
CA GLY A 60 5.59 -4.11 -0.09
C GLY A 60 4.79 -3.04 -0.80
N SER A 61 5.14 -1.79 -0.53
CA SER A 61 4.52 -0.62 -1.16
C SER A 61 5.55 0.48 -1.41
N LEU A 62 5.33 1.27 -2.46
CA LEU A 62 6.07 2.50 -2.75
C LEU A 62 5.09 3.58 -3.18
N THR A 63 5.29 4.82 -2.73
CA THR A 63 4.49 6.00 -3.10
C THR A 63 5.37 7.07 -3.70
#